data_AF-A0A7C7QG76-F1
#
_entry.id   AF-A0A7C7QG76-F1
#
_cell.length_a   1.000
_cell.length_b   1.000
_cell.length_c   1.000
_cell.angle_alpha   90.00
_cell.angle_beta   90.00
_cell.angle_gamma   90.00
#
_symmetry.space_group_name_H-M   'P 1'
#
loop_
_entity.id
_entity.type
_entity.pdbx_description
1 polymer ?
#
loop_
_entity_poly.entity_id
_entity_poly.type
_entity_poly.pdbx_seq_one_letter_code
_entity_poly.pdbx_strand_id
1 'polypeptide(L)' 'RGFGSFSLHYRPPRMGRNPKTGEPVALTGKHVPHFKPGRELRERVDRRYQESLKKR' A
#
# COMPACT_ATOMS: atom_id res chain seq x y z
N ARG A 1 -0.30 16.61 -12.93
CA ARG A 1 0.23 15.37 -12.29
C ARG A 1 -0.95 14.45 -11.94
N GLY A 2 -1.40 13.60 -12.87
CA GLY A 2 -2.65 12.81 -12.75
C GLY A 2 -2.50 11.41 -12.12
N PHE A 3 -1.31 10.80 -12.22
CA PHE A 3 -1.07 9.43 -11.74
C PHE A 3 -0.98 9.31 -10.21
N GLY A 4 -0.10 10.10 -9.59
CA GLY A 4 0.16 10.06 -8.14
C GLY A 4 1.60 10.44 -7.83
N SER A 5 2.03 10.15 -6.60
CA SER A 5 3.41 10.37 -6.16
C SER A 5 3.93 9.24 -5.30
N PHE A 6 5.24 9.01 -5.36
CA PHE A 6 5.95 8.10 -4.45
C PHE A 6 6.66 8.92 -3.36
N SER A 7 6.64 8.41 -2.14
CA SER A 7 7.39 8.92 -1.00
C SER A 7 8.04 7.77 -0.25
N LEU A 8 9.10 8.02 0.50
CA LEU A 8 9.66 7.04 1.42
C LEU A 8 9.02 7.21 2.80
N HIS A 9 8.55 6.11 3.38
CA HIS A 9 8.16 6.07 4.78
C HIS A 9 9.19 5.30 5.58
N TYR A 10 9.69 5.88 6.66
CA TYR A 10 10.55 5.18 7.59
C TYR A 10 9.73 4.18 8.43
N ARG A 11 10.34 3.03 8.72
CA ARG A 11 9.84 2.02 9.65
C ARG A 11 10.94 1.78 10.69
N PRO A 12 10.69 2.01 11.99
CA PRO A 12 11.67 1.75 13.03
C PRO A 12 11.93 0.25 13.19
N PRO A 13 13.10 -0.15 13.73
CA PRO A 13 13.37 -1.53 14.11
C PRO A 13 12.31 -2.06 15.09
N ARG A 14 11.94 -3.34 14.98
CA ARG A 14 10.95 -3.97 15.86
C ARG A 14 11.08 -5.49 15.89
N MET A 15 10.48 -6.14 16.88
CA MET A 15 10.27 -7.58 16.86
C MET A 15 9.03 -7.93 16.03
N GLY A 16 9.24 -8.65 14.93
CA GLY A 16 8.18 -9.32 14.17
C GLY A 16 7.92 -10.72 14.71
N ARG A 17 7.00 -11.42 14.04
CA ARG A 17 6.76 -12.85 14.25
C ARG A 17 6.70 -13.58 12.93
N ASN A 18 7.23 -14.80 12.89
CA ASN A 18 7.05 -15.69 11.76
C ASN A 18 5.56 -16.06 11.65
N PRO A 19 4.86 -15.77 10.53
CA PRO A 19 3.42 -16.07 10.40
C PRO A 19 3.09 -17.57 10.50
N LYS A 20 4.06 -18.46 10.27
CA LYS A 20 3.88 -19.92 10.32
C LYS A 20 4.09 -20.50 11.72
N THR A 21 5.12 -20.04 12.46
CA THR A 21 5.51 -20.62 13.76
C THR A 21 5.20 -19.73 14.97
N GLY A 22 4.96 -18.44 14.75
CA GLY A 22 4.76 -17.46 15.82
C GLY A 22 6.04 -17.00 16.52
N GLU A 23 7.19 -17.59 16.18
CA GLU A 23 8.48 -17.26 16.79
C GLU A 23 8.88 -15.80 16.53
N PRO A 24 9.51 -15.13 17.51
CA PRO A 24 9.94 -13.76 17.37
C PRO A 24 11.14 -13.63 16.43
N VAL A 25 11.12 -12.61 15.56
CA VAL A 25 12.21 -12.31 14.62
C VAL A 25 12.55 -10.83 14.69
N ALA A 26 13.83 -10.50 14.86
CA ALA A 26 14.30 -9.12 14.87
C ALA A 26 14.25 -8.52 13.46
N LEU A 27 13.58 -7.38 13.29
CA LEU A 27 13.49 -6.64 12.04
C LEU A 27 14.23 -5.31 12.19
N THR A 28 15.15 -5.05 11.26
CA THR A 28 15.89 -3.78 11.22
C THR A 28 15.00 -2.63 10.73
N GLY A 29 15.41 -1.40 11.07
CA GLY A 29 14.77 -0.20 10.56
C GLY A 29 15.07 -0.02 9.08
N LYS A 30 14.07 0.43 8.31
CA LYS A 30 14.23 0.65 6.86
C LYS A 30 13.24 1.65 6.30
N HIS A 31 13.54 2.20 5.13
CA HIS A 31 12.60 2.96 4.33
C HIS A 31 11.80 2.03 3.42
N VAL A 32 10.51 2.30 3.27
CA VAL A 32 9.63 1.60 2.33
C VAL A 32 9.00 2.59 1.36
N PRO A 33 8.91 2.26 0.05
CA PRO A 33 8.15 3.07 -0.90
C PRO A 33 6.68 3.13 -0.51
N HIS A 34 6.09 4.32 -0.57
CA HIS A 34 4.69 4.57 -0.33
C HIS A 34 4.12 5.38 -1.49
N PHE A 35 3.08 4.86 -2.13
CA PHE A 35 2.41 5.52 -3.24
C PHE A 35 1.16 6.25 -2.76
N LYS A 36 1.01 7.51 -3.13
CA LYS A 36 -0.21 8.30 -2.97
C LYS A 36 -0.87 8.45 -4.35
N PRO A 37 -2.00 7.79 -4.62
CA PRO A 37 -2.64 7.87 -5.94
C PRO A 37 -3.15 9.30 -6.19
N GLY A 38 -3.01 9.78 -7.41
CA GLY A 38 -3.53 11.06 -7.86
C GLY A 38 -5.04 11.04 -7.97
N ARG A 39 -5.67 12.22 -8.01
CA ARG A 39 -7.13 12.35 -8.13
C ARG A 39 -7.66 11.65 -9.39
N GLU A 40 -7.02 11.91 -10.54
CA GLU A 40 -7.44 11.34 -11.83
C GLU A 40 -7.37 9.81 -11.83
N LEU A 41 -6.29 9.23 -11.30
CA LEU A 41 -6.17 7.77 -11.19
C LEU A 41 -7.27 7.17 -10.29
N ARG A 42 -7.53 7.79 -9.12
CA ARG A 42 -8.60 7.32 -8.21
C ARG A 42 -9.96 7.33 -8.89
N GLU A 43 -10.34 8.46 -9.47
CA GLU A 43 -11.64 8.62 -10.13
C GLU A 43 -11.84 7.62 -11.28
N ARG A 44 -10.79 7.34 -12.06
CA ARG A 44 -10.86 6.36 -13.16
C ARG A 44 -11.07 4.94 -12.64
N VAL A 45 -10.34 4.54 -11.59
CA VAL A 45 -10.47 3.21 -10.99
C VAL A 45 -11.84 3.04 -10.34
N ASP A 46 -12.29 4.03 -9.57
CA ASP A 46 -13.58 4.00 -8.89
C ASP A 46 -14.74 3.91 -9.90
N ARG A 47 -14.72 4.73 -10.96
CA ARG A 47 -15.72 4.67 -12.02
C ARG A 47 -15.80 3.29 -12.67
N ARG A 48 -14.64 2.72 -13.00
CA ARG A 48 -14.55 1.38 -13.61
C ARG A 48 -15.14 0.32 -12.70
N TYR A 49 -14.91 0.43 -11.39
CA TYR A 49 -15.49 -0.47 -10.40
C TYR A 49 -17.03 -0.36 -10.35
N GLN A 50 -17.57 0.86 -10.33
CA GLN A 50 -19.03 1.08 -10.32
C GLN A 50 -19.73 0.54 -11.58
N GLU A 51 -19.13 0.71 -12.75
CA GLU A 51 -19.64 0.12 -14.00
C GLU A 51 -19.73 -1.41 -13.93
N SER A 52 -18.75 -2.05 -13.30
CA SER A 52 -18.71 -3.51 -13.17
C SER A 52 -19.83 -4.07 -12.29
N LEU A 53 -20.23 -3.32 -11.26
CA LEU A 53 -21.32 -3.70 -10.36
C LEU A 53 -22.69 -3.56 -11.06
N LYS A 54 -22.88 -2.52 -11.87
CA LYS A 54 -24.13 -2.30 -12.63
C LYS A 54 -24.36 -3.33 -13.75
N LYS A 55 -23.30 -4.01 -14.18
CA LYS A 55 -23.36 -5.03 -15.24
C LYS A 55 -23.69 -6.43 -14.69
N ARG A 56 -23.60 -6.63 -13.37
CA ARG A 56 -24.03 -7.85 -12.69
C ARG A 56 -25.51 -7.75 -12.36
#